data_AF-A0A9P9M459-F1
#
_entry.id   AF-A0A9P9M459-F1
#
_cell.length_a   1.000
_cell.length_b   1.000
_cell.length_c   1.000
_cell.angle_alpha   90.00
_cell.angle_beta   90.00
_cell.angle_gamma   90.00
#
_symmetry.space_group_name_H-M   'P 1'
#
loop_
_entity.id
_entity.type
_entity.pdbx_description
1 polymer ?
#
loop_
_entity_poly.entity_id
_entity_poly.type
_entity_poly.pdbx_seq_one_letter_code
_entity_poly.pdbx_strand_id
1 'polypeptide(L)'
;MRFISVVFLGLSAFTLTQASGLGNGGECKVADDCKSGVCNVWVGRNKSTTGKRCNGSGNEGDYCLVSKAGSCNGALICHNELGGQTGTCERF
;
A
#
# COMPACT_ATOMS: atom_id res chain seq x y z
N MET A 1 -15.91 -6.28 53.04
CA MET A 1 -14.91 -6.96 52.17
C MET A 1 -15.08 -6.39 50.78
N ARG A 2 -14.01 -5.89 50.17
CA ARG A 2 -14.00 -5.24 48.84
C ARG A 2 -14.07 -6.33 47.76
N PHE A 3 -14.98 -6.21 46.80
CA PHE A 3 -14.89 -6.96 45.55
C PHE A 3 -14.89 -5.99 44.37
N ILE A 4 -13.85 -6.14 43.56
CA ILE A 4 -13.37 -5.24 42.53
C ILE A 4 -14.17 -5.48 41.25
N SER A 5 -14.78 -4.43 40.70
CA SER A 5 -15.41 -4.46 39.38
C SER A 5 -14.33 -4.64 38.31
N VAL A 6 -14.37 -5.76 37.59
CA VAL A 6 -13.54 -5.95 36.38
C VAL A 6 -14.43 -5.65 35.17
N VAL A 7 -14.33 -4.43 34.67
CA VAL A 7 -14.92 -4.02 33.39
C VAL A 7 -14.04 -4.59 32.28
N PHE A 8 -14.46 -5.70 31.67
CA PHE A 8 -13.86 -6.18 30.43
C PHE A 8 -14.31 -5.28 29.28
N LEU A 9 -13.56 -4.21 29.01
CA LEU A 9 -13.64 -3.46 27.77
C LEU A 9 -13.04 -4.35 26.66
N GLY A 10 -13.89 -5.18 26.06
CA GLY A 10 -13.54 -5.99 24.90
C GLY A 10 -13.02 -5.10 23.78
N LEU A 11 -11.76 -5.29 23.41
CA LEU A 11 -11.05 -4.61 22.34
C LEU A 11 -11.88 -4.58 21.05
N SER A 12 -12.21 -3.38 20.58
CA SER A 12 -12.72 -3.15 19.23
C SER A 12 -11.72 -3.66 18.21
N ALA A 13 -12.05 -4.77 17.54
CA ALA A 13 -11.34 -5.18 16.34
C ALA A 13 -11.63 -4.16 15.24
N PHE A 14 -10.73 -3.19 15.08
CA PHE A 14 -10.68 -2.36 13.86
C PHE A 14 -10.29 -3.28 12.71
N THR A 15 -11.28 -3.88 12.05
CA THR A 15 -11.11 -4.43 10.72
C THR A 15 -10.92 -3.26 9.77
N LEU A 16 -9.68 -2.80 9.63
CA LEU A 16 -9.26 -1.97 8.51
C LEU A 16 -9.52 -2.77 7.24
N THR A 17 -10.62 -2.47 6.56
CA THR A 17 -10.89 -2.94 5.21
C THR A 17 -9.75 -2.44 4.34
N GLN A 18 -8.73 -3.28 4.13
CA GLN A 18 -7.66 -2.97 3.18
C GLN A 18 -8.31 -2.87 1.82
N ALA A 19 -8.55 -1.63 1.37
CA ALA A 19 -8.85 -1.34 -0.01
C ALA A 19 -7.76 -2.03 -0.83
N SER A 20 -8.13 -3.11 -1.52
CA SER A 20 -7.21 -3.89 -2.33
C SER A 20 -6.82 -2.99 -3.49
N GLY A 21 -5.73 -2.25 -3.32
CA GLY A 21 -5.23 -1.33 -4.32
C GLY A 21 -4.99 -2.07 -5.64
N LEU A 22 -5.18 -1.35 -6.74
CA LEU A 22 -4.92 -1.84 -8.08
C LEU A 22 -3.46 -2.27 -8.21
N GLY A 23 -3.25 -3.43 -8.84
CA GLY A 23 -1.91 -3.94 -9.14
C GLY A 23 -1.25 -3.23 -10.30
N ASN A 24 -0.04 -3.67 -10.64
CA ASN A 24 0.76 -3.12 -11.73
C ASN A 24 -0.03 -3.03 -13.05
N GLY A 25 0.01 -1.87 -13.70
CA GLY A 25 -0.72 -1.59 -14.94
C GLY A 25 -2.21 -1.28 -14.76
N GLY A 26 -2.75 -1.34 -13.54
CA GLY A 26 -4.11 -0.90 -13.24
C GLY A 26 -4.29 0.60 -13.51
N GLU A 27 -5.43 1.01 -14.05
CA GLU A 27 -5.72 2.43 -14.30
C GLU A 27 -6.01 3.16 -12.99
N CYS A 28 -5.20 4.16 -12.67
CA CYS A 28 -5.33 4.94 -11.45
C CYS A 28 -5.60 6.41 -11.75
N LYS A 29 -6.23 7.10 -10.81
CA LYS A 29 -6.39 8.56 -10.82
C LYS A 29 -5.45 9.19 -9.79
N VAL A 30 -5.33 8.56 -8.62
CA VAL A 30 -4.51 8.98 -7.49
C VAL A 30 -3.58 7.84 -7.03
N ALA A 31 -2.53 8.20 -6.29
CA ALA A 31 -1.57 7.27 -5.70
C ALA A 31 -2.24 6.16 -4.87
N ASP A 32 -3.26 6.52 -4.10
CA ASP A 32 -3.97 5.59 -3.22
C ASP A 32 -4.73 4.48 -3.94
N ASP A 33 -5.12 4.69 -5.20
CA ASP A 33 -5.77 3.66 -6.01
C ASP A 33 -4.82 2.48 -6.24
N CYS A 34 -3.51 2.72 -6.21
CA CYS A 34 -2.50 1.70 -6.47
C CYS A 34 -2.09 1.00 -5.18
N LYS A 35 -1.90 -0.32 -5.26
CA LYS A 35 -1.41 -1.11 -4.14
C LYS A 35 -0.06 -0.60 -3.64
N SER A 36 0.88 -0.40 -4.57
CA SER A 36 2.18 0.20 -4.30
C SER A 36 2.11 1.64 -3.77
N GLY A 37 0.98 2.33 -3.90
CA GLY A 37 0.90 3.77 -3.68
C GLY A 37 1.52 4.60 -4.80
N VAL A 38 1.92 4.00 -5.93
CA VAL A 38 2.60 4.69 -7.02
C VAL A 38 1.73 4.70 -8.28
N CYS A 39 1.20 5.88 -8.61
CA CYS A 39 0.37 6.12 -9.80
C CYS A 39 1.11 7.04 -10.79
N ASN A 40 1.73 6.45 -11.81
CA ASN A 40 2.58 7.16 -12.77
C ASN A 40 1.87 7.41 -14.10
N VAL A 41 2.30 8.46 -14.81
CA VAL A 41 1.81 8.74 -16.17
C VAL A 41 2.15 7.56 -17.08
N TRP A 42 1.14 7.05 -17.78
CA TRP A 42 1.31 5.93 -18.69
C TRP A 42 1.70 6.44 -20.08
N VAL A 43 2.91 6.06 -20.53
CA VAL A 43 3.46 6.40 -21.85
C VAL A 43 3.41 5.25 -22.87
N GLY A 44 2.64 4.19 -22.59
CA GLY A 44 2.51 3.04 -23.49
C GLY A 44 1.43 3.21 -24.57
N ARG A 45 1.44 2.33 -25.57
CA ARG A 45 0.51 2.36 -26.72
C ARG A 45 -0.95 2.07 -26.37
N ASN A 46 -1.21 1.33 -25.28
CA ASN A 46 -2.56 1.01 -24.85
C ASN A 46 -3.24 2.25 -24.29
N LYS A 47 -4.39 2.64 -24.86
CA LYS A 47 -5.22 3.73 -24.35
C LYS A 47 -5.38 3.60 -22.83
N SER A 48 -5.13 4.69 -22.14
CA SER A 48 -5.51 4.87 -20.75
C SER A 48 -6.57 5.95 -20.67
N THR A 49 -7.66 5.65 -19.99
CA THR A 49 -8.78 6.57 -19.75
C THR A 49 -8.36 7.68 -18.79
N THR A 50 -7.46 7.38 -17.85
CA THR A 50 -6.95 8.33 -16.84
C THR A 50 -5.61 8.96 -17.22
N GLY A 51 -4.91 8.39 -18.20
CA GLY A 51 -3.53 8.77 -18.57
C GLY A 51 -2.48 8.34 -17.54
N LYS A 52 -2.89 7.60 -16.49
CA LYS A 52 -2.00 7.14 -15.42
C LYS A 52 -2.27 5.68 -15.07
N ARG A 53 -1.21 4.96 -14.73
CA ARG A 53 -1.28 3.56 -14.31
C ARG A 53 -0.42 3.28 -13.08
N CYS A 54 -0.86 2.30 -12.32
CA CYS A 54 -0.14 1.83 -11.15
C CYS A 54 1.18 1.20 -11.55
N ASN A 55 2.22 1.55 -10.82
CA ASN A 55 3.55 0.99 -10.98
C ASN A 55 3.88 0.15 -9.75
N GLY A 56 3.98 -1.18 -9.93
CA GLY A 56 4.21 -2.13 -8.85
C GLY A 56 2.93 -2.72 -8.26
N SER A 57 3.00 -4.01 -7.92
CA SER A 57 1.94 -4.80 -7.27
C SER A 57 2.27 -5.13 -5.81
N GLY A 58 3.38 -4.60 -5.30
CA GLY A 58 3.92 -4.89 -3.97
C GLY A 58 4.74 -6.19 -3.92
N ASN A 59 5.20 -6.72 -5.05
CA ASN A 59 6.12 -7.86 -5.06
C ASN A 59 7.56 -7.41 -4.81
N GLU A 60 8.45 -8.35 -4.54
CA GLU A 60 9.87 -8.05 -4.36
C GLU A 60 10.45 -7.36 -5.61
N GLY A 61 11.17 -6.26 -5.43
CA GLY A 61 11.69 -5.40 -6.50
C GLY A 61 10.68 -4.40 -7.09
N ASP A 62 9.40 -4.45 -6.70
CA ASP A 62 8.42 -3.44 -7.14
C ASP A 62 8.62 -2.11 -6.41
N TYR A 63 8.24 -1.02 -7.08
CA TYR A 63 8.11 0.27 -6.43
C TYR A 63 7.05 0.24 -5.33
N CYS A 64 7.30 0.98 -4.26
CA CYS A 64 6.40 1.16 -3.14
C CYS A 64 6.46 2.58 -2.61
N LEU A 65 5.36 3.03 -1.99
CA LEU A 65 5.27 4.33 -1.34
C LEU A 65 5.56 4.14 0.14
N VAL A 66 6.62 4.78 0.64
CA VAL A 66 7.12 4.62 2.01
C VAL A 66 6.09 5.06 3.04
N SER A 67 5.29 6.09 2.71
CA SER A 67 4.23 6.61 3.58
C SER A 67 2.99 5.72 3.62
N LYS A 68 2.86 4.73 2.74
CA LYS A 68 1.69 3.84 2.65
C LYS A 68 2.01 2.47 3.22
N ALA A 69 1.39 2.17 4.36
CA ALA A 69 1.42 0.84 4.95
C ALA A 69 0.75 -0.19 4.02
N GLY A 70 1.33 -1.38 3.89
CA GLY A 70 0.80 -2.42 3.01
C GLY A 70 1.12 -2.24 1.52
N SER A 71 2.04 -1.33 1.16
CA SER A 71 2.52 -1.18 -0.22
C SER A 71 3.23 -2.41 -0.77
N CYS A 72 3.80 -3.24 0.12
CA CYS A 72 4.48 -4.48 -0.19
C CYS A 72 3.72 -5.69 0.36
N ASN A 73 3.84 -6.83 -0.32
CA ASN A 73 3.15 -8.08 -0.01
C ASN A 73 3.86 -8.88 1.06
N GLY A 74 3.09 -9.49 1.97
CA GLY A 74 3.58 -10.44 2.94
C GLY A 74 4.60 -9.82 3.89
N ALA A 75 5.79 -10.42 3.98
CA ALA A 75 6.88 -9.99 4.86
C ALA A 75 7.85 -8.98 4.21
N LEU A 76 7.52 -8.47 3.00
CA LEU A 76 8.34 -7.49 2.31
C LEU A 76 8.19 -6.11 2.94
N ILE A 77 9.30 -5.37 3.02
CA ILE A 77 9.35 -4.02 3.57
C ILE A 77 9.63 -3.05 2.43
N CYS A 78 8.97 -1.89 2.46
CA CYS A 78 9.27 -0.82 1.54
C CYS A 78 10.56 -0.11 1.99
N HIS A 79 11.68 -0.44 1.37
CA HIS A 79 12.98 0.13 1.68
C HIS A 79 13.29 1.31 0.76
N ASN A 80 13.83 2.39 1.32
CA ASN A 80 14.19 3.59 0.56
C ASN A 80 15.57 4.08 0.99
N GLU A 81 16.56 3.88 0.12
CA GLU A 81 17.94 4.29 0.36
C GLU A 81 18.21 5.78 0.06
N LEU A 82 17.32 6.45 -0.68
CA LEU A 82 17.54 7.79 -1.22
C LEU A 82 16.75 8.91 -0.48
N GLY A 83 16.03 8.57 0.60
CA GLY A 83 15.29 9.56 1.41
C GLY A 83 14.07 10.19 0.72
N GLY A 84 13.54 9.55 -0.33
CA GLY A 84 12.35 10.00 -1.05
C GLY A 84 11.00 9.54 -0.45
N GLN A 85 9.90 9.78 -1.18
CA GLN A 85 8.58 9.21 -0.83
C GLN A 85 8.35 7.81 -1.39
N THR A 86 9.16 7.40 -2.36
CA THR A 86 9.08 6.09 -3.04
C THR A 86 10.34 5.28 -2.77
N GLY A 87 10.17 4.00 -2.48
CA GLY A 87 11.22 3.01 -2.33
C GLY A 87 10.94 1.76 -3.17
N THR A 88 11.58 0.66 -2.80
CA THR A 88 11.45 -0.67 -3.41
C THR A 88 11.07 -1.70 -2.35
N CYS A 89 10.21 -2.65 -2.73
CA CYS A 89 9.85 -3.76 -1.84
C CYS A 89 10.99 -4.78 -1.76
N GLU A 90 11.56 -4.97 -0.58
CA GLU A 90 12.71 -5.86 -0.37
C GLU A 90 12.48 -6.79 0.82
N ARG A 91 13.17 -7.93 0.83
CA ARG A 91 13.26 -8.81 2.01
C ARG A 91 14.38 -8.31 2.92
N PHE A 92 14.08 -8.23 4.20
CA PHE A 92 15.06 -7.94 5.25
C PHE A 92 15.82 -9.22 5.65
#